data_AF-A0A9P7MDV0-F1
#
_entry.id   AF-A0A9P7MDV0-F1
#
_cell.length_a   1.000
_cell.length_b   1.000
_cell.length_c   1.000
_cell.angle_alpha   90.00
_cell.angle_beta   90.00
_cell.angle_gamma   90.00
#
_symmetry.space_group_name_H-M   'P 1'
#
loop_
_entity.id
_entity.type
_entity.pdbx_description
1 polymer ?
#
loop_
_entity_poly.entity_id
_entity_poly.type
_entity_poly.pdbx_seq_one_letter_code
_entity_poly.pdbx_strand_id
1 'polypeptide(L)'
;MYSLLMLLLPVWTGSFVSAAPAVSKAAALSGADCTFSDVTQAIQKKASCSTITLRNLKVPAGKTLDLSNLSDGTRVIFTGRTTFGYQEWEGPLIA
;
A
#
# COMPACT_ATOMS: atom_id res chain seq x y z
N MET A 1 -22.49 -4.92 73.86
CA MET A 1 -22.64 -3.47 74.01
C MET A 1 -21.53 -2.83 73.17
N TYR A 2 -21.91 -2.29 72.00
CA TYR A 2 -21.17 -1.42 71.04
C TYR A 2 -19.83 -1.95 70.47
N SER A 3 -19.77 -2.27 69.17
CA SER A 3 -19.73 -1.34 68.01
C SER A 3 -18.28 -1.00 67.63
N LEU A 4 -17.79 -1.50 66.50
CA LEU A 4 -17.57 -0.66 65.31
C LEU A 4 -17.12 -1.54 64.13
N LEU A 5 -17.91 -1.49 63.07
CA LEU A 5 -17.53 -1.75 61.69
C LEU A 5 -16.49 -0.68 61.28
N MET A 6 -15.34 -1.04 60.71
CA MET A 6 -14.73 -0.25 59.62
C MET A 6 -13.68 -1.07 58.86
N LEU A 7 -14.10 -1.46 57.65
CA LEU A 7 -13.28 -1.92 56.53
C LEU A 7 -12.20 -0.89 56.20
N LEU A 8 -10.96 -1.34 55.97
CA LEU A 8 -10.06 -0.69 55.02
C LEU A 8 -9.29 -1.76 54.24
N LEU A 9 -9.80 -2.05 53.04
CA LEU A 9 -9.11 -2.79 51.99
C LEU A 9 -7.95 -1.92 51.44
N PRO A 10 -6.83 -2.53 51.03
CA PRO A 10 -5.69 -1.79 50.50
C PRO A 10 -6.04 -1.16 49.14
N VAL A 11 -6.11 0.17 49.08
CA VAL A 11 -6.19 0.89 47.81
C VAL A 11 -4.79 0.90 47.20
N TRP A 12 -4.51 -0.09 46.34
CA TRP A 12 -3.39 -0.01 45.41
C TRP A 12 -3.68 1.08 44.39
N THR A 13 -3.01 2.22 44.52
CA THR A 13 -2.97 3.26 43.49
C THR A 13 -2.07 2.80 42.35
N GLY A 14 -2.61 1.98 41.46
CA GLY A 14 -1.98 1.69 40.17
C GLY A 14 -2.20 2.86 39.23
N SER A 15 -1.14 3.62 38.91
CA SER A 15 -1.17 4.55 37.78
C SER A 15 -1.18 3.73 36.49
N PHE A 16 -2.35 3.60 35.87
CA PHE A 16 -2.45 3.05 34.52
C PHE A 16 -1.89 4.09 33.54
N VAL A 17 -0.61 3.95 33.20
CA VAL A 17 -0.06 4.67 32.04
C VAL A 17 -0.73 4.03 30.81
N SER A 18 -1.69 4.74 30.23
CA SER A 18 -2.23 4.41 28.92
C SER A 18 -1.21 4.88 27.89
N ALA A 19 -0.20 4.04 27.63
CA ALA A 19 0.65 4.19 26.48
C ALA A 19 -0.19 3.82 25.25
N ALA A 20 -0.87 4.82 24.68
CA ALA A 20 -1.51 4.66 23.39
C ALA A 20 -0.43 4.27 22.37
N PRO A 21 -0.62 3.21 21.58
CA PRO A 21 0.28 2.96 20.47
C PRO A 21 0.18 4.19 19.56
N ALA A 22 1.28 4.93 19.45
CA ALA A 22 1.50 5.81 18.32
C ALA A 22 1.55 4.88 17.11
N VAL A 23 0.39 4.61 16.52
CA VAL A 23 0.29 4.04 15.18
C VAL A 23 0.95 5.08 14.31
N SER A 24 2.24 4.87 14.06
CA SER A 24 3.01 5.59 13.06
C SER A 24 2.12 5.66 11.84
N LYS A 25 1.89 6.89 11.38
CA LYS A 25 1.12 7.24 10.18
C LYS A 25 1.87 6.78 8.92
N ALA A 26 2.30 5.52 8.90
CA ALA A 26 2.87 4.80 7.78
C ALA A 26 1.83 3.84 7.17
N ALA A 27 0.68 3.64 7.84
CA ALA A 27 -0.38 2.73 7.41
C ALA A 27 -1.56 3.43 6.69
N ALA A 28 -1.34 4.59 6.07
CA ALA A 28 -2.40 5.32 5.38
C ALA A 28 -2.00 5.79 3.98
N LEU A 29 -1.33 4.92 3.22
CA LEU A 29 -1.57 4.88 1.78
C LEU A 29 -2.77 3.95 1.56
N SER A 30 -3.98 4.46 1.85
CA SER A 30 -5.26 3.77 1.63
C SER A 30 -5.59 3.68 0.14
N GLY A 31 -4.64 3.21 -0.67
CA GLY A 31 -4.89 2.73 -2.02
C GLY A 31 -4.78 1.21 -2.02
N ALA A 32 -5.48 0.56 -2.95
CA ALA A 32 -5.38 -0.88 -3.08
C ALA A 32 -3.98 -1.29 -3.58
N ASP A 33 -3.44 -2.39 -3.04
CA ASP A 33 -2.30 -3.07 -3.65
C ASP A 33 -2.80 -3.82 -4.88
N CYS A 34 -2.39 -3.36 -6.06
CA CYS A 34 -2.85 -3.91 -7.33
C CYS A 34 -1.74 -4.71 -7.98
N THR A 35 -2.02 -5.97 -8.34
CA THR A 35 -1.09 -6.78 -9.14
C THR A 35 -1.65 -6.93 -10.55
N PHE A 36 -0.87 -6.52 -11.55
CA PHE A 36 -1.23 -6.64 -12.96
C PHE A 36 -0.26 -7.58 -13.68
N SER A 37 -0.84 -8.58 -14.36
CA SER A 37 -0.18 -9.42 -15.35
C SER A 37 -0.42 -8.95 -16.79
N ASP A 38 -1.33 -7.98 -16.97
CA ASP A 38 -1.75 -7.46 -18.26
C ASP A 38 -1.61 -5.94 -18.32
N VAL A 39 -1.06 -5.45 -19.43
CA VAL A 39 -0.76 -4.03 -19.66
C VAL A 39 -2.04 -3.20 -19.74
N THR A 40 -3.09 -3.72 -20.40
CA THR A 40 -4.38 -3.04 -20.54
C THR A 40 -5.08 -2.85 -19.19
N GLN A 41 -5.03 -3.86 -18.33
CA GLN A 41 -5.57 -3.79 -16.96
C GLN A 41 -4.78 -2.78 -16.12
N ALA A 42 -3.45 -2.77 -16.25
CA ALA A 42 -2.60 -1.82 -15.55
C ALA A 42 -2.94 -0.37 -15.93
N ILE A 43 -3.06 -0.07 -17.23
CA ILE A 43 -3.36 1.30 -17.71
C ILE A 43 -4.74 1.78 -17.24
N GLN A 44 -5.75 0.90 -17.19
CA GLN A 44 -7.10 1.29 -16.79
C GLN A 44 -7.28 1.47 -15.27
N LYS A 45 -6.55 0.70 -14.46
CA LYS A 45 -6.75 0.65 -13.00
C LYS A 45 -5.62 1.28 -12.18
N LYS A 46 -4.55 1.77 -12.83
CA LYS A 46 -3.39 2.39 -12.15
C LYS A 46 -3.74 3.55 -11.20
N ALA A 47 -4.73 4.36 -11.55
CA ALA A 47 -5.09 5.55 -10.78
C ALA A 47 -5.77 5.25 -9.43
N SER A 48 -6.28 4.04 -9.22
CA SER A 48 -6.93 3.65 -7.95
C SER A 48 -5.98 2.94 -6.97
N CYS A 49 -4.71 2.74 -7.34
CA CYS A 49 -3.78 1.88 -6.62
C CYS A 49 -2.65 2.70 -5.99
N SER A 50 -2.37 2.46 -4.71
CA SER A 50 -1.21 3.06 -4.02
C SER A 50 0.07 2.25 -4.22
N THR A 51 -0.04 0.93 -4.35
CA THR A 51 1.06 0.07 -4.81
C THR A 51 0.63 -0.66 -6.07
N ILE A 52 1.46 -0.60 -7.11
CA ILE A 52 1.24 -1.28 -8.38
C ILE A 52 2.36 -2.30 -8.57
N THR A 53 2.02 -3.57 -8.50
CA THR A 53 2.94 -4.67 -8.81
C THR A 53 2.72 -5.16 -10.23
N LEU A 54 3.72 -4.98 -11.08
CA LEU A 54 3.72 -5.42 -12.47
C LEU A 54 4.48 -6.74 -12.56
N ARG A 55 3.76 -7.84 -12.77
CA ARG A 55 4.35 -9.19 -12.74
C ARG A 55 4.31 -9.84 -14.12
N ASN A 56 5.48 -10.27 -14.61
CA ASN A 56 5.62 -11.03 -15.85
C ASN A 56 4.92 -10.40 -17.08
N LEU A 57 5.00 -9.07 -17.19
CA LEU A 57 4.32 -8.33 -18.25
C LEU A 57 4.88 -8.66 -19.65
N LYS A 58 3.97 -8.78 -20.61
CA LYS A 58 4.30 -8.82 -22.03
C LYS A 58 3.68 -7.61 -22.72
N VAL A 59 4.50 -6.60 -22.98
CA VAL A 59 4.09 -5.40 -23.69
C VAL A 59 4.12 -5.70 -25.19
N PRO A 60 3.00 -5.48 -25.92
CA PRO A 60 2.97 -5.66 -27.36
C PRO A 60 4.01 -4.79 -28.08
N ALA A 61 4.41 -5.20 -29.29
CA ALA A 61 5.29 -4.38 -30.11
C ALA A 61 4.63 -3.03 -30.46
N GLY A 62 5.38 -1.94 -30.44
CA GLY A 62 4.86 -0.61 -30.77
C GLY A 62 3.94 0.01 -29.74
N LYS A 63 3.91 -0.53 -28.52
CA LYS A 63 3.08 -0.02 -27.43
C LYS A 63 3.94 0.44 -26.26
N THR A 64 3.49 1.53 -25.66
CA THR A 64 4.07 2.06 -24.42
C THR A 64 3.36 1.41 -23.23
N LEU A 65 4.14 0.99 -22.25
CA LEU A 65 3.65 0.76 -20.90
C LEU A 65 3.45 2.13 -20.23
N ASP A 66 2.23 2.65 -20.32
CA ASP A 66 1.89 3.96 -19.81
C ASP A 66 1.61 3.92 -18.29
N LEU A 67 2.54 4.45 -17.51
CA LEU A 67 2.48 4.68 -16.07
C LEU A 67 2.35 6.18 -15.75
N SER A 68 1.92 7.00 -16.71
CA SER A 68 1.54 8.40 -16.44
C SER A 68 0.27 8.47 -15.60
N ASN A 69 0.02 9.63 -14.97
CA ASN A 69 -1.20 9.90 -14.20
C ASN A 69 -1.40 8.96 -13.00
N LEU A 70 -0.32 8.54 -12.36
CA LEU A 70 -0.38 7.88 -11.05
C LEU A 70 -0.69 8.90 -9.96
N SER A 71 -1.34 8.45 -8.90
CA SER A 71 -1.50 9.26 -7.70
C SER A 71 -0.14 9.55 -7.06
N ASP A 72 -0.03 10.70 -6.39
CA ASP A 72 1.21 11.05 -5.69
C ASP A 72 1.55 10.01 -4.62
N GLY A 73 2.81 9.61 -4.59
CA GLY A 73 3.30 8.57 -3.68
C GLY A 73 2.95 7.13 -4.09
N THR A 74 2.40 6.89 -5.27
CA THR A 74 2.19 5.53 -5.80
C THR A 74 3.53 4.82 -6.00
N ARG A 75 3.64 3.59 -5.49
CA ARG A 75 4.83 2.74 -5.62
C ARG A 75 4.64 1.71 -6.72
N VAL A 76 5.51 1.72 -7.73
CA VAL A 76 5.51 0.73 -8.81
C VAL A 76 6.60 -0.31 -8.55
N ILE A 77 6.24 -1.59 -8.60
CA ILE A 77 7.12 -2.74 -8.34
C ILE A 77 7.10 -3.66 -9.55
N PHE A 78 8.21 -3.77 -10.26
CA PHE A 78 8.37 -4.77 -11.32
C PHE A 78 8.83 -6.11 -10.72
N THR A 79 8.11 -7.18 -11.01
CA THR A 79 8.43 -8.53 -10.52
C THR A 79 8.53 -9.51 -11.68
N GLY A 80 9.59 -10.32 -11.70
CA GLY A 80 9.81 -11.32 -12.75
C GLY A 80 10.35 -10.70 -14.03
N ARG A 81 9.79 -11.06 -15.20
CA ARG A 81 10.29 -10.61 -16.51
C ARG A 81 9.25 -9.78 -17.26
N THR A 82 9.57 -8.51 -17.49
CA THR A 82 8.82 -7.65 -18.42
C THR A 82 9.49 -7.73 -19.79
N THR A 83 8.74 -8.09 -20.83
CA THR A 83 9.24 -8.17 -22.21
C THR A 83 8.48 -7.21 -23.12
N PHE A 84 9.17 -6.64 -24.10
CA PHE A 84 8.58 -5.80 -25.13
C PHE A 84 8.69 -6.51 -26.49
N GLY A 85 7.60 -6.51 -27.25
CA GLY A 85 7.63 -6.98 -28.64
C GLY A 85 8.52 -6.07 -29.49
N TYR A 86 9.23 -6.66 -30.45
CA TYR A 86 10.09 -5.92 -31.36
C TYR A 86 9.27 -5.19 -32.43
N GLN A 87 9.49 -3.88 -32.55
CA GLN A 87 9.09 -3.07 -33.69
C GLN A 87 10.03 -1.86 -33.76
N GLU A 88 10.37 -1.42 -34.96
CA GLU A 88 11.05 -0.15 -35.18
C GLU A 88 10.03 0.99 -35.05
N TRP A 89 10.21 1.84 -34.04
CA TRP A 89 9.33 2.96 -33.73
C TRP A 89 10.06 3.97 -32.84
N GLU A 90 9.48 5.16 -32.69
CA GLU A 90 10.11 6.26 -31.94
C GLU A 90 10.07 6.06 -30.42
N GLY A 91 9.27 5.11 -29.91
CA GLY A 91 9.09 4.89 -28.48
C GLY A 91 8.15 5.90 -27.84
N PRO A 92 8.14 6.00 -26.49
CA PRO A 92 8.96 5.25 -25.53
C PRO A 92 8.36 3.89 -25.17
N LEU A 93 9.21 2.98 -24.65
CA LEU A 93 8.76 1.70 -24.11
C LEU A 93 7.94 1.86 -22.81
N ILE A 94 8.30 2.84 -21.98
CA ILE A 94 7.66 3.16 -20.69
C ILE A 94 7.55 4.68 -20.60
N ALA A 95 6.38 5.19 -20.18
CA ALA A 95 6.11 6.61 -19.95
C ALA A 95 5.45 6.83 -18.59
#